data_AF-A0AAT9HFZ8-F1
#
_entry.id   AF-A0AAT9HFZ8-F1
#
_cell.length_a   1.000
_cell.length_b   1.000
_cell.length_c   1.000
_cell.angle_alpha   90.00
_cell.angle_beta   90.00
_cell.angle_gamma   90.00
#
_symmetry.space_group_name_H-M   'P 1'
#
loop_
_entity.id
_entity.type
_entity.pdbx_description
1 polymer ?
#
loop_
_entity_poly.entity_id
_entity_poly.type
_entity_poly.pdbx_seq_one_letter_code
_entity_poly.pdbx_strand_id
1 'polypeptide(L)'
;MGRGQRGLRRRQFGARRDSNLQRSGNDWIEVAFRTARNADPSAKLCYNDYNVENWNWAKTQAMYSMVRDFKQRGVPIDCVGFQAHFNSGSPYDSNFRTTLRNFAALGVDVAITELDIQGAPASTYANVTNDCLAVERCLGITVWGVRDSDSWRSEQTPLLFNNSGGKKAAYTAVLDALNGGDTTTPPRTADRSRVSVRAAVWTYPTPAPPTAPSCNCGTATATPTSSGRTPPAVSSGSTATSAWTPRAPATASRSRSTAAGAATTRSGASTPTVPSSASSPASASTPPRPAPPTEP
;
A
#
# COMPACT_ATOMS: atom_id res chain seq x y z
N MET A 1 11.75 21.85 -37.44
CA MET A 1 11.95 22.44 -36.10
C MET A 1 10.78 22.00 -35.20
N GLY A 2 10.87 21.27 -34.10
CA GLY A 2 11.90 20.43 -33.51
C GLY A 2 11.16 19.43 -32.59
N ARG A 3 11.22 18.13 -32.89
CA ARG A 3 10.82 17.09 -31.92
C ARG A 3 12.03 16.87 -31.02
N GLY A 4 12.13 17.71 -29.99
CA GLY A 4 13.18 17.62 -28.98
C GLY A 4 13.11 16.29 -28.26
N GLN A 5 14.20 15.54 -28.39
CA GLN A 5 14.48 14.29 -27.69
C GLN A 5 14.27 14.49 -26.17
N ARG A 6 13.17 13.95 -25.61
CA ARG A 6 13.07 13.77 -24.16
C ARG A 6 13.87 12.53 -23.80
N GLY A 7 15.06 12.80 -23.27
CA GLY A 7 16.15 11.86 -23.04
C GLY A 7 15.76 10.55 -22.38
N LEU A 8 16.47 9.52 -22.83
CA LEU A 8 16.73 8.23 -22.20
C LEU A 8 16.20 8.10 -20.77
N ARG A 9 15.03 7.48 -20.63
CA ARG A 9 14.54 6.95 -19.35
C ARG A 9 15.45 5.77 -18.96
N ARG A 10 16.56 6.06 -18.30
CA ARG A 10 17.48 5.05 -17.78
C ARG A 10 16.69 4.05 -16.93
N ARG A 11 16.75 2.77 -17.30
CA ARG A 11 16.28 1.67 -16.45
C ARG A 11 17.12 1.70 -15.18
N GLN A 12 16.51 2.09 -14.07
CA GLN A 12 17.15 2.05 -12.78
C GLN A 12 17.02 0.64 -12.20
N PHE A 13 18.16 0.01 -11.90
CA PHE A 13 18.23 -1.31 -11.25
C PHE A 13 17.50 -1.26 -9.90
N GLY A 14 16.66 -2.28 -9.62
CA GLY A 14 15.60 -2.23 -8.60
C GLY A 14 14.20 -2.00 -9.20
N ALA A 15 13.99 -2.44 -10.45
CA ALA A 15 12.87 -2.06 -11.29
C ALA A 15 11.49 -2.36 -10.69
N ARG A 16 10.55 -1.46 -10.98
CA ARG A 16 9.12 -1.63 -10.73
C ARG A 16 8.64 -2.92 -11.39
N ARG A 17 7.81 -3.68 -10.70
CA ARG A 17 7.21 -4.92 -11.23
C ARG A 17 6.38 -4.61 -12.47
N ASP A 18 6.29 -5.58 -13.38
CA ASP A 18 5.33 -5.49 -14.48
C ASP A 18 3.90 -5.49 -13.93
N SER A 19 3.10 -4.56 -14.41
CA SER A 19 1.70 -4.36 -14.01
C SER A 19 0.96 -3.61 -15.11
N ASN A 20 -0.38 -3.61 -15.06
CA ASN A 20 -1.19 -2.81 -15.97
C ASN A 20 -0.78 -1.31 -15.95
N LEU A 21 -0.44 -0.77 -14.79
CA LEU A 21 0.05 0.60 -14.65
C LEU A 21 1.46 0.77 -15.23
N GLN A 22 2.37 -0.18 -14.98
CA GLN A 22 3.72 -0.08 -15.52
C GLN A 22 3.75 -0.17 -17.06
N ARG A 23 2.79 -0.87 -17.66
CA ARG A 23 2.61 -0.95 -19.12
C ARG A 23 2.06 0.34 -19.75
N SER A 24 1.49 1.27 -18.98
CA SER A 24 1.07 2.58 -19.49
C SER A 24 2.23 3.58 -19.64
N GLY A 25 3.44 3.23 -19.19
CA GLY A 25 4.65 4.06 -19.29
C GLY A 25 5.25 4.40 -17.93
N ASN A 26 6.52 4.84 -17.91
CA ASN A 26 7.27 5.05 -16.65
C ASN A 26 6.81 6.26 -15.80
N ASP A 27 5.90 7.09 -16.31
CA ASP A 27 5.42 8.34 -15.70
C ASP A 27 4.14 8.16 -14.88
N TRP A 28 3.55 6.96 -14.83
CA TRP A 28 2.26 6.73 -14.15
C TRP A 28 2.26 7.18 -12.68
N ILE A 29 3.39 7.03 -11.96
CA ILE A 29 3.50 7.48 -10.56
C ILE A 29 3.46 9.00 -10.49
N GLU A 30 4.19 9.70 -11.36
CA GLU A 30 4.17 11.17 -11.40
C GLU A 30 2.77 11.68 -11.73
N VAL A 31 2.11 11.06 -12.71
CA VAL A 31 0.72 11.39 -13.06
C VAL A 31 -0.17 11.25 -11.83
N ALA A 32 -0.06 10.15 -11.07
CA ALA A 32 -0.84 9.97 -9.85
C ALA A 32 -0.62 11.09 -8.83
N PHE A 33 0.63 11.50 -8.56
CA PHE A 33 0.93 12.61 -7.64
C PHE A 33 0.35 13.94 -8.13
N ARG A 34 0.54 14.28 -9.41
CA ARG A 34 0.01 15.53 -9.98
C ARG A 34 -1.53 15.54 -9.97
N THR A 35 -2.15 14.43 -10.32
CA THR A 35 -3.62 14.29 -10.28
C THR A 35 -4.14 14.42 -8.86
N ALA A 36 -3.51 13.75 -7.87
CA ALA A 36 -3.90 13.87 -6.47
C ALA A 36 -3.77 15.31 -5.95
N ARG A 37 -2.68 16.00 -6.29
CA ARG A 37 -2.48 17.41 -5.92
C ARG A 37 -3.52 18.34 -6.55
N ASN A 38 -3.92 18.08 -7.79
CA ASN A 38 -4.96 18.87 -8.46
C ASN A 38 -6.35 18.65 -7.84
N ALA A 39 -6.61 17.44 -7.34
CA ALA A 39 -7.86 17.12 -6.67
C ALA A 39 -7.95 17.71 -5.26
N ASP A 40 -6.84 17.65 -4.50
CA ASP A 40 -6.74 18.25 -3.16
C ASP A 40 -5.36 18.94 -2.98
N PRO A 41 -5.32 20.29 -3.13
CA PRO A 41 -4.11 21.07 -2.91
C PRO A 41 -3.58 21.07 -1.47
N SER A 42 -4.38 20.65 -0.49
CA SER A 42 -4.03 20.68 0.93
C SER A 42 -3.55 19.33 1.47
N ALA A 43 -3.90 18.23 0.80
CA ALA A 43 -3.50 16.89 1.21
C ALA A 43 -1.98 16.71 1.22
N LYS A 44 -1.48 15.96 2.21
CA LYS A 44 -0.09 15.53 2.23
C LYS A 44 0.06 14.24 1.40
N LEU A 45 0.89 14.26 0.37
CA LEU A 45 1.05 13.19 -0.60
C LEU A 45 2.33 12.38 -0.33
N CYS A 46 2.16 11.12 0.10
CA CYS A 46 3.28 10.22 0.41
C CYS A 46 3.43 9.09 -0.62
N TYR A 47 4.68 8.71 -0.92
CA TYR A 47 4.97 7.39 -1.52
C TYR A 47 5.23 6.39 -0.38
N ASN A 48 4.50 5.28 -0.33
CA ASN A 48 4.57 4.29 0.75
C ASN A 48 5.01 2.93 0.20
N ASP A 49 5.98 2.26 0.85
CA ASP A 49 6.49 0.96 0.38
C ASP A 49 7.15 0.14 1.50
N TYR A 50 7.29 -1.17 1.29
CA TYR A 50 8.02 -2.11 2.16
C TYR A 50 9.38 -2.52 1.57
N ASN A 51 10.23 -3.11 2.39
CA ASN A 51 11.58 -3.57 2.02
C ASN A 51 12.40 -2.42 1.44
N VAL A 52 12.29 -1.25 2.09
CA VAL A 52 12.99 -0.01 1.76
C VAL A 52 13.67 0.60 2.99
N GLU A 53 13.74 -0.14 4.10
CA GLU A 53 14.24 0.31 5.39
C GLU A 53 15.77 0.25 5.46
N ASN A 54 16.41 -0.65 4.73
CA ASN A 54 17.88 -0.74 4.69
C ASN A 54 18.46 0.16 3.60
N TRP A 55 19.39 1.05 3.97
CA TRP A 55 19.99 2.00 3.04
C TRP A 55 20.68 1.32 1.85
N ASN A 56 21.28 0.15 2.05
CA ASN A 56 22.08 -0.51 1.03
C ASN A 56 21.26 -1.37 0.06
N TRP A 57 19.94 -1.50 0.26
CA TRP A 57 19.11 -2.29 -0.64
C TRP A 57 18.83 -1.57 -1.96
N ALA A 58 18.86 -2.33 -3.06
CA ALA A 58 18.59 -1.81 -4.39
C ALA A 58 17.20 -1.14 -4.49
N LYS A 59 16.19 -1.68 -3.81
CA LYS A 59 14.84 -1.10 -3.79
C LYS A 59 14.83 0.27 -3.10
N THR A 60 15.50 0.39 -1.95
CA THR A 60 15.68 1.67 -1.24
C THR A 60 16.36 2.71 -2.13
N GLN A 61 17.44 2.33 -2.81
CA GLN A 61 18.18 3.23 -3.70
C GLN A 61 17.38 3.66 -4.94
N ALA A 62 16.56 2.75 -5.49
CA ALA A 62 15.62 3.06 -6.57
C ALA A 62 14.52 4.04 -6.10
N MET A 63 13.95 3.81 -4.91
CA MET A 63 12.98 4.71 -4.29
C MET A 63 13.59 6.10 -4.05
N TYR A 64 14.78 6.17 -3.45
CA TYR A 64 15.50 7.42 -3.19
C TYR A 64 15.73 8.23 -4.46
N SER A 65 16.16 7.57 -5.53
CA SER A 65 16.40 8.20 -6.82
C SER A 65 15.12 8.72 -7.46
N MET A 66 14.02 7.99 -7.34
CA MET A 66 12.70 8.45 -7.81
C MET A 66 12.25 9.71 -7.05
N VAL A 67 12.35 9.71 -5.73
CA VAL A 67 11.96 10.88 -4.91
C VAL A 67 12.84 12.07 -5.25
N ARG A 68 14.16 11.88 -5.40
CA ARG A 68 15.09 12.94 -5.81
C ARG A 68 14.72 13.52 -7.18
N ASP A 69 14.47 12.67 -8.18
CA ASP A 69 14.02 13.09 -9.51
C ASP A 69 12.71 13.90 -9.46
N PHE A 70 11.75 13.43 -8.65
CA PHE A 70 10.47 14.10 -8.46
C PHE A 70 10.64 15.50 -7.86
N LYS A 71 11.47 15.63 -6.82
CA LYS A 71 11.79 16.93 -6.22
C LYS A 71 12.48 17.86 -7.20
N GLN A 72 13.43 17.36 -8.00
CA GLN A 72 14.13 18.15 -9.03
C GLN A 72 13.19 18.66 -10.14
N ARG A 73 12.15 17.90 -10.49
CA ARG A 73 11.20 18.24 -11.56
C ARG A 73 9.89 18.86 -11.07
N GLY A 74 9.79 19.19 -9.78
CA GLY A 74 8.58 19.80 -9.19
C GLY A 74 7.35 18.90 -9.25
N VAL A 75 7.53 17.58 -9.09
CA VAL A 75 6.42 16.64 -8.84
C VAL A 75 5.99 16.80 -7.37
N PRO A 76 4.69 16.93 -7.06
CA PRO A 76 4.22 17.25 -5.72
C PRO A 76 4.27 16.04 -4.78
N ILE A 77 5.46 15.69 -4.31
CA ILE A 77 5.68 14.68 -3.27
C ILE A 77 6.12 15.35 -1.97
N ASP A 78 5.39 15.07 -0.90
CA ASP A 78 5.58 15.71 0.40
C ASP A 78 6.27 14.77 1.39
N CYS A 79 6.09 13.45 1.24
CA CYS A 79 6.57 12.47 2.20
C CYS A 79 6.90 11.10 1.58
N VAL A 80 7.64 10.32 2.35
CA VAL A 80 7.89 8.90 2.13
C VAL A 80 7.45 8.10 3.36
N GLY A 81 6.60 7.12 3.14
CA GLY A 81 6.18 6.14 4.14
C GLY A 81 7.04 4.88 4.05
N PHE A 82 7.54 4.44 5.19
CA PHE A 82 8.23 3.17 5.37
C PHE A 82 7.27 2.23 6.09
N GLN A 83 6.82 1.17 5.42
CA GLN A 83 5.92 0.21 6.05
C GLN A 83 6.57 -0.40 7.30
N ALA A 84 7.87 -0.69 7.26
CA ALA A 84 8.63 -1.19 8.40
C ALA A 84 8.12 -2.54 8.96
N HIS A 85 7.72 -3.43 8.05
CA HIS A 85 7.40 -4.84 8.36
C HIS A 85 8.69 -5.66 8.56
N PHE A 86 9.22 -5.68 9.78
CA PHE A 86 10.48 -6.37 10.06
C PHE A 86 10.27 -7.88 10.31
N ASN A 87 11.15 -8.70 9.73
CA ASN A 87 11.22 -10.17 9.87
C ASN A 87 12.59 -10.71 9.46
N SER A 88 12.78 -12.04 9.44
CA SER A 88 14.04 -12.65 9.03
C SER A 88 14.47 -12.34 7.58
N GLY A 89 13.53 -12.11 6.67
CA GLY A 89 13.81 -11.74 5.27
C GLY A 89 13.95 -10.24 5.03
N SER A 90 13.49 -9.41 5.97
CA SER A 90 13.64 -7.95 6.00
C SER A 90 13.95 -7.53 7.44
N PRO A 91 15.17 -7.82 7.93
CA PRO A 91 15.52 -7.54 9.32
C PRO A 91 15.69 -6.04 9.53
N TYR A 92 15.46 -5.60 10.78
CA TYR A 92 15.93 -4.29 11.20
C TYR A 92 17.45 -4.21 11.07
N ASP A 93 17.95 -3.10 10.52
CA ASP A 93 19.36 -2.79 10.37
C ASP A 93 19.65 -1.44 11.04
N SER A 94 20.82 -1.30 11.66
CA SER A 94 21.21 -0.04 12.33
C SER A 94 21.34 1.14 11.36
N ASN A 95 21.41 0.88 10.05
CA ASN A 95 21.37 1.92 9.02
C ASN A 95 19.96 2.45 8.73
N PHE A 96 18.90 1.97 9.38
CA PHE A 96 17.54 2.48 9.14
C PHE A 96 17.41 3.98 9.40
N ARG A 97 18.04 4.50 10.47
CA ARG A 97 18.16 5.94 10.70
C ARG A 97 18.82 6.69 9.54
N THR A 98 19.87 6.11 8.94
CA THR A 98 20.54 6.68 7.77
C THR A 98 19.57 6.76 6.58
N THR A 99 18.77 5.72 6.37
CA THR A 99 17.70 5.74 5.36
C THR A 99 16.74 6.91 5.60
N LEU A 100 16.17 7.02 6.80
CA LEU A 100 15.23 8.10 7.14
C LEU A 100 15.85 9.49 6.91
N ARG A 101 17.09 9.71 7.36
CA ARG A 101 17.83 10.98 7.20
C ARG A 101 18.06 11.35 5.74
N ASN A 102 18.44 10.38 4.90
CA ASN A 102 18.70 10.64 3.50
C ASN A 102 17.43 11.07 2.76
N PHE A 103 16.29 10.40 2.99
CA PHE A 103 15.02 10.85 2.42
C PHE A 103 14.61 12.23 2.95
N ALA A 104 14.74 12.48 4.26
CA ALA A 104 14.47 13.79 4.84
C ALA A 104 15.30 14.92 4.21
N ALA A 105 16.57 14.64 3.88
CA ALA A 105 17.50 15.57 3.23
C ALA A 105 17.07 15.94 1.79
N LEU A 106 16.21 15.16 1.14
CA LEU A 106 15.62 15.52 -0.17
C LEU A 106 14.50 16.57 -0.07
N GLY A 107 14.15 17.02 1.13
CA GLY A 107 13.10 18.00 1.29
C GLY A 107 11.70 17.40 1.51
N VAL A 108 11.59 16.09 1.73
CA VAL A 108 10.33 15.39 2.07
C VAL A 108 10.29 15.01 3.54
N ASP A 109 9.10 14.82 4.09
CA ASP A 109 8.95 14.22 5.42
C ASP A 109 9.04 12.69 5.32
N VAL A 110 9.32 12.03 6.44
CA VAL A 110 9.32 10.57 6.53
C VAL A 110 8.31 10.11 7.57
N ALA A 111 7.72 8.94 7.37
CA ALA A 111 6.79 8.35 8.34
C ALA A 111 7.01 6.85 8.39
N ILE A 112 6.95 6.28 9.60
CA ILE A 112 6.86 4.83 9.77
C ILE A 112 5.36 4.51 9.85
N THR A 113 4.84 3.82 8.84
CA THR A 113 3.40 3.79 8.55
C THR A 113 2.71 2.51 8.99
N GLU A 114 3.43 1.38 9.05
CA GLU A 114 2.81 0.06 9.22
C GLU A 114 3.69 -0.86 10.11
N LEU A 115 4.29 -0.29 11.17
CA LEU A 115 5.27 -1.00 11.98
C LEU A 115 4.67 -2.28 12.59
N ASP A 116 5.30 -3.41 12.29
CA ASP A 116 5.16 -4.66 13.00
C ASP A 116 6.49 -5.44 12.92
N ILE A 117 6.86 -6.14 14.00
CA ILE A 117 8.18 -6.79 14.12
C ILE A 117 7.95 -8.21 14.57
N GLN A 118 8.37 -9.20 13.77
CA GLN A 118 8.26 -10.62 14.13
C GLN A 118 8.78 -10.88 15.55
N GLY A 119 7.94 -11.47 16.40
CA GLY A 119 8.24 -11.78 17.81
C GLY A 119 8.26 -10.58 18.76
N ALA A 120 8.06 -9.36 18.25
CA ALA A 120 8.07 -8.10 18.98
C ALA A 120 9.26 -7.94 19.97
N PRO A 121 10.53 -8.10 19.54
CA PRO A 121 11.67 -7.80 20.38
C PRO A 121 11.64 -6.34 20.85
N ALA A 122 11.64 -6.17 22.16
CA ALA A 122 11.51 -4.85 22.80
C ALA A 122 12.63 -3.88 22.38
N SER A 123 13.86 -4.38 22.23
CA SER A 123 15.01 -3.59 21.77
C SER A 123 14.83 -3.05 20.36
N THR A 124 14.27 -3.83 19.44
CA THR A 124 14.05 -3.37 18.06
C THR A 124 12.96 -2.31 18.00
N TYR A 125 11.87 -2.48 18.75
CA TYR A 125 10.83 -1.45 18.88
C TYR A 125 11.38 -0.13 19.45
N ALA A 126 12.23 -0.20 20.48
CA ALA A 126 12.93 0.97 21.02
C ALA A 126 13.85 1.63 19.98
N ASN A 127 14.63 0.84 19.25
CA ASN A 127 15.55 1.35 18.23
C ASN A 127 14.81 2.08 17.10
N VAL A 128 13.74 1.49 16.57
CA VAL A 128 12.89 2.12 15.55
C VAL A 128 12.27 3.43 16.07
N THR A 129 11.84 3.45 17.33
CA THR A 129 11.32 4.66 17.98
C THR A 129 12.37 5.76 18.07
N ASN A 130 13.57 5.43 18.55
CA ASN A 130 14.69 6.35 18.64
C ASN A 130 15.17 6.84 17.28
N ASP A 131 15.11 6.00 16.24
CA ASP A 131 15.45 6.39 14.87
C ASP A 131 14.52 7.46 14.32
N CYS A 132 13.20 7.34 14.58
CA CYS A 132 12.24 8.37 14.21
C CYS A 132 12.46 9.66 15.00
N LEU A 133 12.61 9.56 16.33
CA LEU A 133 12.87 10.73 17.20
C LEU A 133 14.14 11.49 16.79
N ALA A 134 15.16 10.79 16.29
CA ALA A 134 16.43 11.37 15.86
C ALA A 134 16.40 12.03 14.46
N VAL A 135 15.24 12.09 13.81
CA VAL A 135 15.04 12.71 12.50
C VAL A 135 13.89 13.73 12.60
N GLU A 136 14.22 15.02 12.56
CA GLU A 136 13.24 16.11 12.76
C GLU A 136 12.01 16.03 11.83
N ARG A 137 12.21 15.51 10.61
CA ARG A 137 11.14 15.35 9.61
C ARG A 137 10.41 14.01 9.70
N CYS A 138 10.68 13.19 10.72
CA CYS A 138 9.90 12.00 10.99
C CYS A 138 8.57 12.41 11.63
N LEU A 139 7.47 12.17 10.92
CA LEU A 139 6.12 12.58 11.35
C LEU A 139 5.59 11.74 12.51
N GLY A 140 6.10 10.53 12.67
CA GLY A 140 5.68 9.60 13.70
C GLY A 140 5.71 8.14 13.25
N ILE A 141 5.20 7.30 14.13
CA ILE A 141 5.12 5.85 13.99
C ILE A 141 3.66 5.42 14.10
N THR A 142 3.19 4.65 13.13
CA THR A 142 1.92 3.93 13.18
C THR A 142 2.22 2.44 13.23
N VAL A 143 1.67 1.74 14.21
CA VAL A 143 1.80 0.28 14.38
C VAL A 143 0.64 -0.40 13.63
N TRP A 144 0.93 -1.48 12.90
CA TRP A 144 -0.04 -2.13 12.01
C TRP A 144 -0.97 -3.14 12.71
N GLY A 145 -1.69 -2.63 13.69
CA GLY A 145 -2.65 -3.38 14.50
C GLY A 145 -2.56 -3.03 15.98
N VAL A 146 -3.44 -3.64 16.78
CA VAL A 146 -3.49 -3.41 18.23
C VAL A 146 -2.98 -4.63 18.99
N ARG A 147 -3.75 -5.73 19.01
CA ARG A 147 -3.35 -6.99 19.65
C ARG A 147 -2.73 -7.92 18.63
N ASP A 148 -1.83 -8.79 19.08
CA ASP A 148 -1.26 -9.86 18.25
C ASP A 148 -2.34 -10.65 17.48
N SER A 149 -3.51 -10.89 18.09
CA SER A 149 -4.65 -11.58 17.47
C SER A 149 -5.34 -10.81 16.34
N ASP A 150 -5.19 -9.49 16.28
CA ASP A 150 -5.78 -8.63 15.23
C ASP A 150 -4.84 -8.44 14.03
N SER A 151 -3.59 -8.90 14.14
CA SER A 151 -2.57 -8.72 13.10
C SER A 151 -2.82 -9.61 11.88
N TRP A 152 -2.54 -9.09 10.69
CA TRP A 152 -2.39 -9.89 9.47
C TRP A 152 -1.26 -10.93 9.56
N ARG A 153 -0.37 -10.78 10.56
CA ARG A 153 0.75 -11.69 10.90
C ARG A 153 0.57 -12.29 12.30
N SER A 154 -0.67 -12.62 12.69
CA SER A 154 -1.01 -13.02 14.07
C SER A 154 -0.16 -14.17 14.64
N GLU A 155 0.20 -15.15 13.80
CA GLU A 155 1.07 -16.28 14.17
C GLU A 155 2.49 -15.86 14.61
N GLN A 156 2.88 -14.61 14.31
CA GLN A 156 4.23 -14.09 14.55
C GLN A 156 4.31 -13.17 15.77
N THR A 157 3.20 -12.99 16.49
CA THR A 157 3.07 -12.14 17.69
C THR A 157 3.78 -10.77 17.54
N PRO A 158 3.45 -9.98 16.51
CA PRO A 158 4.37 -8.93 16.06
C PRO A 158 4.10 -7.54 16.65
N LEU A 159 3.06 -7.38 17.47
CA LEU A 159 2.53 -6.08 17.91
C LEU A 159 2.89 -5.77 19.38
N LEU A 160 2.41 -4.62 19.87
CA LEU A 160 2.70 -4.11 21.22
C LEU A 160 1.87 -4.77 22.33
N PHE A 161 0.73 -5.38 21.99
CA PHE A 161 -0.18 -6.02 22.95
C PHE A 161 -0.36 -7.50 22.60
N ASN A 162 -0.44 -8.35 23.63
CA ASN A 162 -0.74 -9.77 23.46
C ASN A 162 -2.20 -10.02 23.06
N ASN A 163 -2.57 -11.27 22.78
CA ASN A 163 -3.91 -11.65 22.33
C ASN A 163 -5.05 -11.22 23.28
N SER A 164 -4.76 -11.07 24.58
CA SER A 164 -5.72 -10.65 25.60
C SER A 164 -5.74 -9.13 25.81
N GLY A 165 -4.97 -8.35 25.04
CA GLY A 165 -4.83 -6.90 25.20
C GLY A 165 -3.84 -6.47 26.29
N GLY A 166 -3.10 -7.41 26.90
CA GLY A 166 -2.05 -7.09 27.85
C GLY A 166 -0.82 -6.48 27.15
N LYS A 167 -0.22 -5.46 27.76
CA LYS A 167 1.01 -4.80 27.27
C LYS A 167 2.17 -5.81 27.23
N LYS A 168 2.91 -5.85 26.13
CA LYS A 168 4.16 -6.62 26.00
C LYS A 168 5.36 -5.77 26.38
N ALA A 169 6.53 -6.40 26.54
CA ALA A 169 7.79 -5.68 26.75
C ALA A 169 8.07 -4.64 25.65
N ALA A 170 7.66 -4.91 24.40
CA ALA A 170 7.72 -3.96 23.29
C ALA A 170 6.95 -2.67 23.56
N TYR A 171 5.75 -2.74 24.16
CA TYR A 171 4.98 -1.54 24.53
C TYR A 171 5.78 -0.66 25.49
N THR A 172 6.32 -1.25 26.55
CA THR A 172 7.09 -0.52 27.57
C THR A 172 8.33 0.11 26.95
N ALA A 173 9.04 -0.60 26.08
CA ALA A 173 10.23 -0.09 25.41
C ALA A 173 9.94 1.12 24.48
N VAL A 174 8.79 1.12 23.78
CA VAL A 174 8.36 2.29 23.01
C VAL A 174 8.04 3.46 23.93
N LEU A 175 7.30 3.22 25.02
CA LEU A 175 6.94 4.26 25.99
C LEU A 175 8.20 4.89 26.62
N ASP A 176 9.17 4.07 27.02
CA ASP A 176 10.42 4.54 27.62
C ASP A 176 11.24 5.37 26.63
N ALA A 177 11.34 4.94 25.36
CA ALA A 177 12.02 5.71 24.31
C ALA A 177 11.35 7.08 24.07
N LEU A 178 10.01 7.13 24.04
CA LEU A 178 9.27 8.39 23.89
C LEU A 178 9.47 9.32 25.10
N ASN A 179 9.51 8.78 26.32
CA ASN A 179 9.73 9.57 27.54
C ASN A 179 11.19 10.01 27.71
N GLY A 180 12.15 9.31 27.10
CA GLY A 180 13.58 9.63 27.17
C GLY A 180 14.06 10.68 26.16
N GLY A 181 13.21 11.08 25.21
CA GLY A 181 13.55 11.96 24.08
C GLY A 181 13.96 13.40 24.43
N ASP A 182 13.89 13.81 25.70
CA ASP A 182 14.10 15.20 26.14
C ASP A 182 15.57 15.60 26.43
N THR A 183 16.56 14.72 26.29
CA THR A 183 17.92 14.99 26.82
C THR A 183 18.96 15.58 25.86
N THR A 184 18.70 15.68 24.54
CA THR A 184 19.71 16.23 23.60
C THR A 184 19.10 16.94 22.40
N THR A 185 18.39 18.07 22.60
CA THR A 185 18.01 18.96 21.48
C THR A 185 18.89 20.21 21.48
N PRO A 186 19.68 20.49 20.41
CA PRO A 186 20.31 21.80 20.19
C PRO A 186 19.24 22.90 20.07
N PRO A 187 19.56 24.19 20.32
CA PRO A 187 18.54 25.24 20.41
C PRO A 187 17.71 25.30 19.13
N ARG A 188 16.42 24.95 19.24
CA ARG A 188 15.43 25.11 18.18
C ARG A 188 15.23 26.62 18.01
N THR A 189 15.68 27.18 16.89
CA THR A 189 15.33 28.56 16.51
C THR A 189 13.82 28.68 16.50
N ALA A 190 13.34 29.65 17.27
CA ALA A 190 11.93 29.87 17.52
C ALA A 190 11.24 30.43 16.26
N ASP A 191 10.79 29.55 15.38
CA ASP A 191 9.65 29.82 14.52
C ASP A 191 8.85 28.54 14.31
N ARG A 192 7.85 28.36 15.18
CA ARG A 192 6.60 27.68 14.86
C ARG A 192 5.66 27.87 16.04
N SER A 193 4.61 28.65 15.79
CA SER A 193 3.39 28.67 16.58
C SER A 193 3.03 27.25 17.02
N ARG A 194 2.92 27.06 18.34
CA ARG A 194 2.51 25.79 18.94
C ARG A 194 1.09 25.48 18.47
N VAL A 195 0.95 24.53 17.56
CA VAL A 195 -0.35 23.90 17.32
C VAL A 195 -0.60 22.95 18.48
N SER A 196 -1.50 23.35 19.36
CA SER A 196 -2.03 22.51 20.44
C SER A 196 -2.76 21.33 19.81
N VAL A 197 -2.16 20.14 19.80
CA VAL A 197 -2.85 18.93 19.38
C VAL A 197 -3.75 18.50 20.52
N ARG A 198 -5.02 18.91 20.49
CA ARG A 198 -6.06 18.26 21.28
C ARG A 198 -6.34 16.91 20.61
N ALA A 199 -6.38 15.83 21.40
CA ALA A 199 -6.89 14.55 20.93
C ALA A 199 -8.34 14.74 20.45
N ALA A 200 -8.54 14.80 19.14
CA ALA A 200 -9.86 14.80 18.55
C ALA A 200 -10.36 13.35 18.52
N VAL A 201 -11.37 13.04 19.34
CA VAL A 201 -12.16 11.82 19.18
C VAL A 201 -12.93 11.99 17.88
N TRP A 202 -12.55 11.23 16.86
CA TRP A 202 -13.26 11.19 15.58
C TRP A 202 -14.54 10.35 15.77
N THR A 203 -15.67 11.01 16.00
CA THR A 203 -16.98 10.39 15.79
C THR A 203 -17.32 10.51 14.30
N TYR A 204 -17.40 9.39 13.59
CA TYR A 204 -17.90 9.35 12.23
C TYR A 204 -19.41 9.64 12.22
N PRO A 205 -19.89 10.74 11.60
CA PRO A 205 -21.31 10.83 11.27
C PRO A 205 -21.59 9.84 10.14
N THR A 206 -22.52 8.93 10.35
CA THR A 206 -23.10 8.10 9.29
C THR A 206 -23.86 9.02 8.32
N PRO A 207 -23.50 9.09 7.03
CA PRO A 207 -24.29 9.83 6.06
C PRO A 207 -25.65 9.16 5.88
N ALA A 208 -26.73 9.95 5.85
CA ALA A 208 -28.02 9.46 5.37
C ALA A 208 -27.86 8.95 3.93
N PRO A 209 -28.51 7.83 3.56
CA PRO A 209 -28.44 7.32 2.19
C PRO A 209 -29.00 8.37 1.22
N PRO A 210 -28.36 8.58 0.05
CA PRO A 210 -28.90 9.50 -0.95
C PRO A 210 -30.24 8.98 -1.44
N THR A 211 -31.25 9.85 -1.44
CA THR A 211 -32.52 9.62 -2.13
C THR A 211 -32.24 9.45 -3.62
N ALA A 212 -32.42 8.24 -4.14
CA ALA A 212 -32.30 7.97 -5.56
C ALA A 212 -33.36 8.77 -6.34
N PRO A 213 -33.01 9.41 -7.47
CA PRO A 213 -34.02 9.97 -8.37
C PRO A 213 -34.85 8.82 -8.94
N SER A 214 -36.18 8.97 -8.90
CA SER A 214 -37.12 8.01 -9.46
C SER A 214 -36.93 7.91 -10.98
N CYS A 215 -36.20 6.90 -11.44
CA CYS A 215 -36.21 6.52 -12.84
C CYS A 215 -37.51 5.77 -13.14
N ASN A 216 -38.49 6.46 -13.72
CA ASN A 216 -39.65 5.81 -14.33
C ASN A 216 -39.20 5.13 -15.63
N CYS A 217 -38.73 3.89 -15.54
CA CYS A 217 -38.67 3.02 -16.71
C CYS A 217 -40.06 2.45 -16.96
N GLY A 218 -40.80 3.05 -17.89
CA GLY A 218 -42.01 2.45 -18.43
C GLY A 218 -41.67 1.15 -19.15
N THR A 219 -42.30 0.05 -18.76
CA THR A 219 -42.22 -1.21 -19.48
C THR A 219 -42.98 -1.09 -20.80
N ALA A 220 -42.27 -1.07 -21.92
CA ALA A 220 -42.86 -1.27 -23.24
C ALA A 220 -42.83 -2.77 -23.57
N THR A 221 -43.99 -3.42 -23.53
CA THR A 221 -44.14 -4.81 -23.98
C THR A 221 -44.27 -4.81 -25.51
N ALA A 222 -43.25 -5.30 -26.22
CA ALA A 222 -43.34 -5.51 -27.66
C ALA A 222 -43.92 -6.90 -27.96
N THR A 223 -45.09 -6.95 -28.60
CA THR A 223 -45.67 -8.19 -29.14
C THR A 223 -45.06 -8.43 -30.54
N PRO A 224 -44.57 -9.64 -30.88
CA PRO A 224 -43.99 -9.88 -32.19
C PRO A 224 -45.11 -10.12 -33.21
N THR A 225 -45.26 -9.23 -34.19
CA THR A 225 -46.04 -9.50 -35.41
C THR A 225 -45.09 -9.82 -36.56
N SER A 226 -45.33 -10.97 -37.17
CA SER A 226 -44.65 -11.49 -38.34
C SER A 226 -45.00 -10.71 -39.61
N SER A 227 -44.26 -9.65 -39.91
CA SER A 227 -44.13 -9.11 -41.27
C SER A 227 -43.18 -7.92 -41.24
N GLY A 228 -42.14 -7.95 -42.08
CA GLY A 228 -41.14 -6.90 -42.14
C GLY A 228 -41.73 -5.52 -42.41
N ARG A 229 -41.41 -4.57 -41.53
CA ARG A 229 -41.25 -3.14 -41.79
C ARG A 229 -40.69 -2.44 -40.55
N THR A 230 -39.73 -1.55 -40.76
CA THR A 230 -39.14 -0.61 -39.78
C THR A 230 -40.20 0.25 -39.08
N PRO A 231 -40.01 0.59 -37.78
CA PRO A 231 -39.91 2.03 -37.42
C PRO A 231 -39.18 2.29 -36.05
N PRO A 232 -39.12 3.53 -35.52
CA PRO A 232 -39.03 4.85 -36.15
C PRO A 232 -37.72 5.61 -35.77
N ALA A 233 -37.47 6.73 -36.44
CA ALA A 233 -36.45 7.69 -36.05
C ALA A 233 -36.79 8.36 -34.71
N VAL A 234 -35.80 8.48 -33.82
CA VAL A 234 -35.86 9.39 -32.67
C VAL A 234 -35.19 10.69 -33.08
N SER A 235 -35.98 11.75 -33.16
CA SER A 235 -35.53 13.14 -33.32
C SER A 235 -34.85 13.63 -32.05
N SER A 236 -33.72 14.31 -32.26
CA SER A 236 -32.83 14.97 -31.30
C SER A 236 -33.52 15.93 -30.32
N GLY A 237 -32.98 15.98 -29.09
CA GLY A 237 -33.18 17.09 -28.16
C GLY A 237 -32.10 17.13 -27.08
N SER A 238 -31.12 18.03 -27.26
CA SER A 238 -30.18 18.60 -26.27
C SER A 238 -28.73 18.08 -26.24
N THR A 239 -27.89 18.86 -26.92
CA THR A 239 -26.50 19.27 -26.66
C THR A 239 -25.44 18.22 -26.30
N ALA A 240 -24.58 17.93 -27.28
CA ALA A 240 -23.31 17.23 -27.08
C ALA A 240 -22.27 18.12 -26.37
N THR A 241 -21.74 17.64 -25.25
CA THR A 241 -20.39 18.04 -24.79
C THR A 241 -19.41 16.96 -25.22
N SER A 242 -18.41 17.37 -26.01
CA SER A 242 -17.39 16.54 -26.63
C SER A 242 -16.67 15.64 -25.61
N ALA A 243 -16.93 14.34 -25.68
CA ALA A 243 -16.14 13.31 -25.03
C ALA A 243 -15.91 12.15 -26.00
N TRP A 244 -14.66 11.70 -26.05
CA TRP A 244 -14.11 10.64 -26.89
C TRP A 244 -15.03 9.42 -27.08
N THR A 245 -15.19 8.98 -28.33
CA THR A 245 -15.70 7.66 -28.70
C THR A 245 -14.57 6.62 -28.76
N PRO A 246 -14.54 5.59 -27.89
CA PRO A 246 -13.75 4.40 -28.17
C PRO A 246 -14.55 3.45 -29.08
N ARG A 247 -13.95 3.07 -30.21
CA ARG A 247 -14.46 2.01 -31.08
C ARG A 247 -14.07 0.65 -30.48
N ALA A 248 -15.03 -0.10 -29.94
CA ALA A 248 -14.85 -1.50 -29.56
C ALA A 248 -15.39 -2.42 -30.69
N PRO A 249 -14.71 -3.53 -31.02
CA PRO A 249 -15.35 -4.60 -31.78
C PRO A 249 -16.26 -5.44 -30.87
N ALA A 250 -17.40 -5.83 -31.42
CA ALA A 250 -18.47 -6.58 -30.77
C ALA A 250 -18.22 -8.10 -30.74
N THR A 251 -19.08 -8.77 -29.95
CA THR A 251 -19.30 -10.24 -29.76
C THR A 251 -18.41 -10.87 -28.66
N ALA A 252 -18.91 -11.62 -27.67
CA ALA A 252 -20.22 -12.20 -27.40
C ALA A 252 -20.45 -12.42 -25.88
N SER A 253 -21.72 -12.34 -25.50
CA SER A 253 -22.43 -12.94 -24.34
C SER A 253 -21.64 -13.39 -23.09
N ARG A 254 -21.92 -12.74 -21.95
CA ARG A 254 -21.92 -13.40 -20.63
C ARG A 254 -23.21 -13.11 -19.89
N SER A 255 -23.95 -14.18 -19.63
CA SER A 255 -25.01 -14.25 -18.64
C SER A 255 -24.45 -13.93 -17.25
N ARG A 256 -25.15 -13.07 -16.52
CA ARG A 256 -24.85 -12.70 -15.13
C ARG A 256 -25.94 -13.34 -14.26
N SER A 257 -25.56 -14.14 -13.29
CA SER A 257 -26.41 -14.49 -12.16
C SER A 257 -25.72 -13.99 -10.88
N THR A 258 -26.36 -13.01 -10.25
CA THR A 258 -26.12 -12.47 -8.91
C THR A 258 -26.70 -13.39 -7.85
N ALA A 259 -26.08 -13.45 -6.66
CA ALA A 259 -26.76 -13.20 -5.38
C ALA A 259 -25.79 -13.29 -4.19
N ALA A 260 -25.91 -12.30 -3.30
CA ALA A 260 -25.46 -12.31 -1.92
C ALA A 260 -26.43 -13.15 -1.06
N GLY A 261 -26.01 -13.61 0.12
CA GLY A 261 -26.97 -14.10 1.13
C GLY A 261 -26.35 -14.89 2.27
N ALA A 262 -26.80 -14.55 3.47
CA ALA A 262 -26.36 -15.03 4.78
C ALA A 262 -26.59 -16.53 5.08
N ALA A 263 -25.92 -16.95 6.15
CA ALA A 263 -26.00 -18.17 6.97
C ALA A 263 -27.26 -19.03 6.90
N THR A 264 -27.09 -20.35 6.96
CA THR A 264 -27.73 -21.29 7.92
C THR A 264 -27.11 -22.70 7.78
N THR A 265 -26.86 -23.35 8.92
CA THR A 265 -26.44 -24.74 9.11
C THR A 265 -27.46 -25.76 8.58
N ARG A 266 -26.99 -26.82 7.89
CA ARG A 266 -27.69 -28.11 7.88
C ARG A 266 -26.75 -29.28 7.56
N SER A 267 -26.75 -30.27 8.46
CA SER A 267 -26.09 -31.56 8.38
C SER A 267 -26.58 -32.41 7.20
N GLY A 268 -25.69 -33.22 6.62
CA GLY A 268 -26.04 -34.24 5.63
C GLY A 268 -24.82 -34.94 5.06
N ALA A 269 -24.48 -36.09 5.65
CA ALA A 269 -23.48 -37.02 5.12
C ALA A 269 -23.97 -37.67 3.82
N SER A 270 -23.08 -37.84 2.84
CA SER A 270 -23.15 -38.86 1.79
C SER A 270 -21.78 -38.98 1.11
N THR A 271 -21.03 -40.01 1.48
CA THR A 271 -19.93 -40.58 0.67
C THR A 271 -20.51 -41.33 -0.53
N PRO A 272 -19.76 -41.42 -1.64
CA PRO A 272 -19.44 -42.75 -2.12
C PRO A 272 -17.98 -42.95 -2.54
N THR A 273 -17.61 -44.22 -2.46
CA THR A 273 -16.29 -44.83 -2.46
C THR A 273 -15.64 -44.92 -3.85
N VAL A 274 -14.30 -45.01 -3.81
CA VAL A 274 -13.26 -45.13 -4.85
C VAL A 274 -13.37 -46.44 -5.66
N PRO A 275 -12.70 -46.54 -6.84
CA PRO A 275 -11.66 -47.56 -6.93
C PRO A 275 -10.33 -47.05 -7.48
N SER A 276 -9.31 -47.76 -7.01
CA SER A 276 -7.86 -47.60 -7.07
C SER A 276 -7.22 -47.83 -8.44
N SER A 277 -6.13 -47.10 -8.72
CA SER A 277 -4.95 -47.61 -9.41
C SER A 277 -3.69 -46.81 -9.01
N ALA A 278 -2.65 -47.54 -8.59
CA ALA A 278 -1.31 -47.13 -8.15
C ALA A 278 -0.58 -46.24 -9.20
N SER A 279 0.48 -45.46 -8.91
CA SER A 279 1.71 -45.79 -8.18
C SER A 279 2.55 -44.53 -7.85
N SER A 280 3.31 -44.57 -6.74
CA SER A 280 4.32 -43.58 -6.35
C SER A 280 5.64 -43.74 -7.11
N PRO A 281 6.49 -42.70 -7.12
CA PRO A 281 7.89 -42.94 -6.78
C PRO A 281 8.45 -41.97 -5.74
N ALA A 282 9.53 -42.46 -5.13
CA ALA A 282 10.17 -42.05 -3.89
C ALA A 282 11.03 -40.78 -3.97
N SER A 283 11.18 -40.20 -2.79
CA SER A 283 12.31 -39.47 -2.19
C SER A 283 13.65 -39.54 -2.95
N ALA A 284 14.22 -38.37 -3.24
CA ALA A 284 15.62 -38.23 -3.64
C ALA A 284 16.39 -37.35 -2.62
N SER A 285 17.47 -37.94 -2.14
CA SER A 285 18.41 -37.50 -1.11
C SER A 285 19.37 -36.39 -1.55
N THR A 286 19.73 -35.53 -0.60
CA THR A 286 20.70 -34.43 -0.69
C THR A 286 22.15 -34.94 -0.83
N PRO A 287 23.01 -34.34 -1.68
CA PRO A 287 24.43 -34.67 -1.76
C PRO A 287 25.27 -33.98 -0.66
N PRO A 288 26.40 -34.58 -0.21
CA PRO A 288 27.21 -34.06 0.90
C PRO A 288 28.15 -32.90 0.51
N ARG A 289 28.47 -32.08 1.52
CA ARG A 289 29.30 -30.86 1.50
C ARG A 289 30.81 -31.20 1.44
N PRO A 290 31.64 -30.46 0.67
CA PRO A 290 33.10 -30.66 0.65
C PRO A 290 33.80 -30.05 1.89
N ALA A 291 34.91 -30.70 2.30
CA ALA A 291 35.75 -30.37 3.46
C ALA A 291 36.73 -29.19 3.18
N PRO A 292 37.22 -28.47 4.22
CA PRO A 292 38.12 -27.32 4.07
C PRO A 292 39.59 -27.74 3.84
N PRO A 293 40.41 -26.87 3.21
CA PRO A 293 41.83 -27.16 2.94
C PRO A 293 42.72 -26.96 4.17
N THR A 294 43.73 -27.82 4.29
CA THR A 294 44.85 -27.76 5.25
C THR A 294 46.04 -27.02 4.64
N GLU A 295 46.61 -26.06 5.37
CA GLU A 295 47.88 -25.39 5.07
C GLU A 295 49.10 -26.34 5.23
N PRO A 296 50.18 -26.03 4.52
CA PRO A 296 51.48 -25.85 5.18
C PRO A 296 52.06 -24.43 5.01
#